data_AF-A0A084VI11-F1
#
_entry.id   AF-A0A084VI11-F1
#
_cell.length_a   1.000
_cell.length_b   1.000
_cell.length_c   1.000
_cell.angle_alpha   90.00
_cell.angle_beta   90.00
_cell.angle_gamma   90.00
#
_symmetry.space_group_name_H-M   'P 1'
#
loop_
_entity.id
_entity.type
_entity.pdbx_description
1 polymer ?
#
loop_
_entity_poly.entity_id
_entity_poly.type
_entity_poly.pdbx_seq_one_letter_code
_entity_poly.pdbx_strand_id
1 'polypeptide(L)'
;MINRRKVLGVTLVTLFLLLVIGFEPCSGHGRLIEPPSRASAWRYGFNTPPNYNDHELYCGGFNRQWQKNEGKCGECGDPFDIPLPRPHEFGGKWGQGVIVRNYKPGATITLRVELTASHMGYFEFRICDNVQAKQDCLDKHLMRIVSGTPSIPHANDLKTRFYPRNGSRIYDMKAELPADLNCNNCVVQWKYVAGNNWGICPDGNGAVGCGPQEEFRACADVSVGAKEGQDTRPSLRPGQKPSPTRRPDASTEPSAGGDTDEPVEEPPKGVQYMGPLVAIMSLFLVLCGFAALYIYHYHGGRIKALMRWNREKAQKSGAPADPASPATVSDVEANAPVPPPRTKRISNQFRDIGAQESSILSGSTKRQSPLEIGVNRKPGGSD
;
A
#
# COMPACT_ATOMS: atom_id res chain seq x y z
N MET A 1 -23.45 -0.02 -43.22
CA MET A 1 -24.02 0.87 -42.17
C MET A 1 -23.89 0.19 -40.82
N ILE A 2 -22.91 0.58 -40.00
CA ILE A 2 -22.74 0.01 -38.65
C ILE A 2 -23.86 0.53 -37.76
N ASN A 3 -24.62 -0.40 -37.17
CA ASN A 3 -25.79 -0.08 -36.37
C ASN A 3 -25.35 0.60 -35.05
N ARG A 4 -25.25 1.93 -35.06
CA ARG A 4 -24.75 2.78 -33.96
C ARG A 4 -25.37 2.47 -32.59
N ARG A 5 -26.57 1.88 -32.58
CA ARG A 5 -27.30 1.45 -31.38
C ARG A 5 -26.70 0.21 -30.70
N LYS A 6 -26.20 -0.75 -31.48
CA LYS A 6 -25.49 -1.94 -30.95
C LYS A 6 -24.12 -1.57 -30.39
N VAL A 7 -23.43 -0.63 -31.05
CA VAL A 7 -22.12 -0.14 -30.60
C VAL A 7 -22.24 0.59 -29.25
N LEU A 8 -23.27 1.44 -29.08
CA LEU A 8 -23.47 2.21 -27.84
C LEU A 8 -23.78 1.32 -26.62
N GLY A 9 -24.55 0.25 -26.80
CA GLY A 9 -24.86 -0.71 -25.74
C GLY A 9 -23.64 -1.52 -25.30
N VAL A 10 -22.82 -1.98 -26.25
CA VAL A 10 -21.57 -2.69 -25.94
C VAL A 10 -20.60 -1.77 -25.21
N THR A 11 -20.48 -0.50 -25.60
CA THR A 11 -19.61 0.47 -24.90
C THR A 11 -20.07 0.80 -23.48
N LEU A 12 -21.38 0.84 -23.21
CA LEU A 12 -21.90 1.10 -21.87
C LEU A 12 -21.69 -0.10 -20.93
N VAL A 13 -21.87 -1.32 -21.46
CA VAL A 13 -21.63 -2.57 -20.71
C VAL A 13 -20.13 -2.73 -20.41
N THR A 14 -19.24 -2.43 -21.37
CA THR A 14 -17.80 -2.49 -21.12
C THR A 14 -17.34 -1.40 -20.14
N LEU A 15 -17.90 -0.19 -20.21
CA LEU A 15 -17.58 0.88 -19.25
C LEU A 15 -18.05 0.51 -17.83
N PHE A 16 -19.22 -0.12 -17.69
CA PHE A 16 -19.74 -0.60 -16.41
C PHE A 16 -18.90 -1.76 -15.86
N LEU A 17 -18.51 -2.74 -16.70
CA LEU A 17 -17.59 -3.81 -16.29
C LEU A 17 -16.23 -3.24 -15.84
N LEU A 18 -15.68 -2.25 -16.55
CA LEU A 18 -14.43 -1.59 -16.17
C LEU A 18 -14.55 -0.80 -14.86
N LEU A 19 -15.72 -0.23 -14.56
CA LEU A 19 -16.00 0.45 -13.28
C LEU A 19 -16.13 -0.52 -12.11
N VAL A 20 -16.69 -1.71 -12.33
CA VAL A 20 -16.83 -2.77 -11.30
C VAL A 20 -15.50 -3.46 -11.00
N ILE A 21 -14.60 -3.57 -11.99
CA ILE A 21 -13.26 -4.17 -11.82
C ILE A 21 -12.29 -3.22 -11.08
N GLY A 22 -12.63 -1.94 -10.92
CA GLY A 22 -11.74 -0.92 -10.32
C GLY A 22 -11.73 -0.83 -8.79
N PHE A 23 -12.52 -1.62 -8.07
CA PHE A 23 -12.52 -1.63 -6.60
C PHE A 23 -11.64 -2.76 -6.06
N GLU A 24 -10.32 -2.63 -6.20
CA GLU A 24 -9.42 -3.33 -5.30
C GLU A 24 -9.41 -2.56 -3.97
N PRO A 25 -9.94 -3.11 -2.86
CA PRO A 25 -9.62 -2.56 -1.56
C PRO A 25 -8.11 -2.68 -1.40
N CYS A 26 -7.40 -1.56 -1.52
CA CYS A 26 -6.00 -1.49 -1.13
C CYS A 26 -5.97 -1.68 0.39
N SER A 27 -5.93 -2.93 0.82
CA SER A 27 -5.62 -3.28 2.19
C SER A 27 -4.11 -3.19 2.30
N GLY A 28 -3.66 -2.26 3.12
CA GLY A 28 -2.24 -2.03 3.34
C GLY A 28 -1.71 -3.19 4.11
N HIS A 29 -0.49 -3.58 3.81
CA HIS A 29 0.05 -4.76 4.45
C HIS A 29 1.56 -4.72 4.48
N GLY A 30 2.09 -5.08 5.64
CA GLY A 30 3.52 -5.25 5.79
C GLY A 30 3.87 -5.91 7.10
N ARG A 31 5.08 -6.45 7.14
CA ARG A 31 5.61 -7.20 8.27
C ARG A 31 7.07 -6.83 8.51
N LEU A 32 7.43 -6.74 9.79
CA LEU A 32 8.82 -6.64 10.22
C LEU A 32 9.44 -8.04 10.20
N ILE A 33 10.44 -8.21 9.33
CA ILE A 33 11.06 -9.52 9.04
C ILE A 33 12.53 -9.61 9.45
N GLU A 34 13.18 -8.50 9.76
CA GLU A 34 14.49 -8.47 10.41
C GLU A 34 14.55 -7.29 11.39
N PRO A 35 14.82 -7.52 12.69
CA PRO A 35 14.64 -8.81 13.37
C PRO A 35 13.20 -9.34 13.16
N PRO A 36 12.99 -10.65 12.93
CA PRO A 36 11.63 -11.18 12.74
C PRO A 36 10.71 -10.82 13.90
N SER A 37 9.56 -10.20 13.61
CA SER A 37 8.57 -9.87 14.63
C SER A 37 7.96 -11.11 15.29
N ARG A 38 7.29 -10.94 16.43
CA ARG A 38 6.50 -11.97 17.11
C ARG A 38 5.52 -12.69 16.17
N ALA A 39 4.91 -11.95 15.24
CA ALA A 39 4.00 -12.53 14.25
C ALA A 39 4.73 -13.28 13.11
N SER A 40 5.95 -12.89 12.76
CA SER A 40 6.69 -13.44 11.62
C SER A 40 7.77 -14.45 11.99
N ALA A 41 8.14 -14.58 13.27
CA ALA A 41 9.26 -15.40 13.73
C ALA A 41 9.16 -16.87 13.26
N TRP A 42 7.95 -17.44 13.24
CA TRP A 42 7.72 -18.80 12.75
C TRP A 42 8.18 -19.01 11.29
N ARG A 43 8.09 -17.98 10.42
CA ARG A 43 8.55 -18.05 9.03
C ARG A 43 10.06 -18.23 8.92
N TYR A 44 10.80 -17.80 9.95
CA TYR A 44 12.26 -17.83 10.03
C TYR A 44 12.74 -18.98 10.92
N GLY A 45 11.89 -19.99 11.15
CA GLY A 45 12.25 -21.24 11.80
C GLY A 45 12.33 -21.17 13.33
N PHE A 46 11.87 -20.08 13.95
CA PHE A 46 11.68 -20.02 15.39
C PHE A 46 10.47 -20.87 15.80
N ASN A 47 10.57 -21.57 16.93
CA ASN A 47 9.48 -22.37 17.48
C ASN A 47 8.42 -21.47 18.15
N THR A 48 7.68 -20.73 17.33
CA THR A 48 6.60 -19.82 17.73
C THR A 48 5.31 -20.19 16.99
N PRO A 49 4.11 -19.96 17.56
CA PRO A 49 2.86 -20.25 16.87
C PRO A 49 2.76 -19.49 15.54
N PRO A 50 2.32 -20.12 14.45
CA PRO A 50 2.19 -19.43 13.18
C PRO A 50 1.10 -18.35 13.25
N ASN A 51 1.42 -17.16 12.75
CA ASN A 51 0.44 -16.16 12.32
C ASN A 51 0.54 -16.03 10.78
N TYR A 52 -0.44 -16.56 10.05
CA TYR A 52 -0.46 -16.48 8.58
C TYR A 52 -0.79 -15.07 8.08
N ASN A 53 -1.44 -14.27 8.92
CA ASN A 53 -1.78 -12.87 8.70
C ASN A 53 -0.77 -11.95 9.42
N ASP A 54 0.50 -12.34 9.50
CA ASP A 54 1.56 -11.56 10.15
C ASP A 54 1.89 -10.21 9.48
N HIS A 55 1.26 -9.93 8.33
CA HIS A 55 1.33 -8.66 7.60
C HIS A 55 0.14 -7.74 7.88
N GLU A 56 -0.76 -8.16 8.78
CA GLU A 56 -2.07 -7.54 9.07
C GLU A 56 -2.13 -6.90 10.46
N LEU A 57 -1.00 -6.46 11.01
CA LEU A 57 -0.96 -5.80 12.32
C LEU A 57 -1.25 -4.30 12.23
N TYR A 58 -2.40 -3.96 11.63
CA TYR A 58 -2.86 -2.60 11.32
C TYR A 58 -3.83 -2.03 12.37
N CYS A 59 -3.55 -2.26 13.65
CA CYS A 59 -4.33 -1.71 14.76
C CYS A 59 -5.82 -2.11 14.75
N GLY A 60 -6.15 -3.20 14.04
CA GLY A 60 -7.51 -3.71 13.85
C GLY A 60 -8.34 -3.00 12.78
N GLY A 61 -7.74 -2.17 11.93
CA GLY A 61 -8.43 -1.45 10.85
C GLY A 61 -8.46 0.06 11.08
N PHE A 62 -8.32 0.84 10.01
CA PHE A 62 -8.42 2.30 10.07
C PHE A 62 -9.65 2.79 10.85
N ASN A 63 -10.85 2.28 10.53
CA ASN A 63 -12.08 2.70 11.20
C ASN A 63 -12.09 2.31 12.68
N ARG A 64 -11.62 1.10 13.03
CA ARG A 64 -11.56 0.66 14.42
C ARG A 64 -10.57 1.51 15.22
N GLN A 65 -9.40 1.79 14.65
CA GLN A 65 -8.40 2.65 15.27
C GLN A 65 -8.93 4.07 15.51
N TRP A 66 -9.44 4.74 14.47
CA TRP A 66 -9.72 6.18 14.54
C TRP A 66 -11.13 6.53 15.02
N GLN A 67 -12.14 5.72 14.66
CA GLN A 67 -13.53 6.02 15.04
C GLN A 67 -13.91 5.43 16.40
N LYS A 68 -13.42 4.23 16.71
CA LYS A 68 -13.72 3.55 17.98
C LYS A 68 -12.66 3.78 19.05
N ASN A 69 -11.38 3.68 18.67
CA ASN A 69 -10.27 3.68 19.61
C ASN A 69 -9.57 5.06 19.71
N GLU A 70 -10.15 6.12 19.15
CA GLU A 70 -9.62 7.50 19.26
C GLU A 70 -8.16 7.62 18.77
N GLY A 71 -7.81 6.89 17.71
CA GLY A 71 -6.45 6.83 17.15
C GLY A 71 -5.50 5.88 17.89
N LYS A 72 -5.93 5.29 19.01
CA LYS A 72 -5.09 4.39 19.81
C LYS A 72 -4.93 3.03 19.12
N CYS A 73 -3.75 2.46 19.32
CA CYS A 73 -3.34 1.17 18.77
C CYS A 73 -2.52 0.43 19.82
N GLY A 74 -2.65 -0.91 19.86
CA GLY A 74 -1.82 -1.75 20.71
C GLY A 74 -0.34 -1.59 20.37
N GLU A 75 0.52 -1.79 21.36
CA GLU A 75 1.96 -1.56 21.26
C GLU A 75 2.59 -2.42 20.15
N CYS A 76 2.04 -3.60 19.90
CA CYS A 76 2.51 -4.53 18.88
C CYS A 76 1.54 -4.71 17.70
N GLY A 77 0.63 -3.74 17.48
CA GLY A 77 -0.20 -3.65 16.26
C GLY A 77 -1.57 -4.31 16.37
N ASP A 78 -1.88 -4.88 17.53
CA ASP A 78 -3.21 -5.37 17.87
C ASP A 78 -4.23 -4.22 18.01
N PRO A 79 -5.54 -4.47 17.80
CA PRO A 79 -6.58 -3.50 18.13
C PRO A 79 -6.53 -3.09 19.60
N PHE A 80 -6.62 -1.79 19.86
CA PHE A 80 -6.43 -1.25 21.21
C PHE A 80 -7.48 -1.72 22.23
N ASP A 81 -8.70 -1.98 21.79
CA ASP A 81 -9.88 -2.29 22.62
C ASP A 81 -10.05 -3.77 22.98
N ILE A 82 -9.09 -4.64 22.66
CA ILE A 82 -9.10 -6.04 23.12
C ILE A 82 -8.39 -6.17 24.48
N PRO A 83 -8.71 -7.21 25.28
CA PRO A 83 -8.10 -7.43 26.59
C PRO A 83 -6.58 -7.54 26.55
N LEU A 84 -5.94 -7.11 27.65
CA LEU A 84 -4.52 -7.31 27.89
C LEU A 84 -4.26 -8.71 28.51
N PRO A 85 -3.10 -9.34 28.25
CA PRO A 85 -2.13 -8.97 27.22
C PRO A 85 -2.73 -9.22 25.82
N ARG A 86 -2.54 -8.26 24.91
CA ARG A 86 -2.97 -8.44 23.52
C ARG A 86 -2.16 -9.58 22.87
N PRO A 87 -2.67 -10.24 21.81
CA PRO A 87 -2.04 -11.44 21.27
C PRO A 87 -0.55 -11.29 20.88
N HIS A 88 -0.11 -10.12 20.41
CA HIS A 88 1.29 -9.84 20.05
C HIS A 88 2.06 -9.09 21.14
N GLU A 89 1.45 -8.77 22.28
CA GLU A 89 2.13 -8.25 23.47
C GLU A 89 2.72 -9.39 24.32
N PHE A 90 3.64 -9.05 25.22
CA PHE A 90 4.28 -10.05 26.05
C PHE A 90 3.27 -10.78 26.94
N GLY A 91 3.33 -12.11 26.96
CA GLY A 91 2.33 -12.98 27.59
C GLY A 91 1.13 -13.30 26.71
N GLY A 92 1.00 -12.67 25.54
CA GLY A 92 0.01 -13.03 24.51
C GLY A 92 0.41 -14.26 23.70
N LYS A 93 -0.51 -14.75 22.86
CA LYS A 93 -0.35 -15.94 22.01
C LYS A 93 0.98 -15.96 21.21
N TRP A 94 1.38 -14.82 20.65
CA TRP A 94 2.61 -14.68 19.86
C TRP A 94 3.73 -13.97 20.62
N GLY A 95 3.44 -13.31 21.75
CA GLY A 95 4.44 -12.64 22.60
C GLY A 95 5.08 -13.56 23.64
N GLN A 96 5.71 -14.63 23.17
CA GLN A 96 6.34 -15.65 24.02
C GLN A 96 7.74 -15.27 24.56
N GLY A 97 8.26 -14.08 24.18
CA GLY A 97 9.58 -13.60 24.63
C GLY A 97 10.78 -14.29 23.98
N VAL A 98 10.60 -14.87 22.79
CA VAL A 98 11.65 -15.57 22.05
C VAL A 98 12.65 -14.57 21.48
N ILE A 99 13.88 -14.57 22.00
CA ILE A 99 14.96 -13.71 21.51
C ILE A 99 15.34 -14.11 20.08
N VAL A 100 15.03 -13.25 19.11
CA VAL A 100 15.31 -13.51 17.69
C VAL A 100 16.68 -13.02 17.25
N ARG A 101 17.26 -12.04 17.96
CA ARG A 101 18.59 -11.47 17.66
C ARG A 101 19.31 -11.01 18.93
N ASN A 102 20.64 -10.97 18.85
CA ASN A 102 21.53 -10.41 19.86
C ASN A 102 22.39 -9.32 19.24
N TYR A 103 22.47 -8.16 19.88
CA TYR A 103 23.22 -7.01 19.39
C TYR A 103 24.22 -6.51 20.44
N LYS A 104 25.20 -5.73 19.98
CA LYS A 104 26.09 -4.98 20.88
C LYS A 104 25.47 -3.60 21.17
N PRO A 105 25.69 -3.03 22.37
CA PRO A 105 25.33 -1.64 22.65
C PRO A 105 25.94 -0.69 21.61
N GLY A 106 25.19 0.32 21.18
CA GLY A 106 25.64 1.30 20.18
C GLY A 106 25.80 0.79 18.75
N ALA A 107 25.50 -0.49 18.48
CA ALA A 107 25.68 -1.06 17.16
C ALA A 107 24.71 -0.48 16.12
N THR A 108 25.17 -0.40 14.86
CA THR A 108 24.27 -0.22 13.72
C THR A 108 23.69 -1.57 13.31
N ILE A 109 22.38 -1.74 13.50
CA ILE A 109 21.66 -2.98 13.21
C ILE A 109 20.99 -2.94 11.84
N THR A 110 20.70 -4.12 11.29
CA THR A 110 19.89 -4.25 10.08
C THR A 110 18.43 -4.38 10.47
N LEU A 111 17.58 -3.61 9.80
CA LEU A 111 16.14 -3.70 9.91
C LEU A 111 15.57 -4.00 8.53
N ARG A 112 14.64 -4.96 8.42
CA ARG A 112 14.01 -5.31 7.15
C ARG A 112 12.50 -5.38 7.31
N VAL A 113 11.82 -4.66 6.44
CA VAL A 113 10.36 -4.62 6.37
C VAL A 113 9.94 -5.11 4.99
N GLU A 114 9.03 -6.07 4.96
CA GLU A 114 8.37 -6.49 3.72
C GLU A 114 7.01 -5.80 3.66
N LEU A 115 6.79 -4.96 2.66
CA LEU A 115 5.45 -4.47 2.28
C LEU A 115 4.89 -5.37 1.20
N THR A 116 3.79 -6.06 1.49
CA THR A 116 3.03 -6.80 0.47
C THR A 116 2.07 -5.85 -0.27
N ALA A 117 1.58 -4.81 0.41
CA ALA A 117 0.82 -3.71 -0.18
C ALA A 117 1.30 -2.37 0.41
N SER A 118 1.93 -1.53 -0.41
CA SER A 118 2.45 -0.23 0.04
C SER A 118 1.39 0.86 0.06
N HIS A 119 1.26 1.51 1.21
CA HIS A 119 0.39 2.66 1.47
C HIS A 119 1.18 3.98 1.58
N MET A 120 2.36 4.04 0.97
CA MET A 120 3.27 5.21 1.02
C MET A 120 3.67 5.56 2.45
N GLY A 121 3.67 6.81 2.90
CA GLY A 121 3.94 7.17 4.30
C GLY A 121 5.40 6.95 4.74
N TYR A 122 5.60 6.47 5.98
CA TYR A 122 6.93 6.29 6.57
C TYR A 122 7.00 5.24 7.68
N PHE A 123 8.18 4.66 7.87
CA PHE A 123 8.52 3.80 8.99
C PHE A 123 9.28 4.55 10.07
N GLU A 124 8.99 4.22 11.32
CA GLU A 124 9.79 4.56 12.49
C GLU A 124 10.15 3.28 13.23
N PHE A 125 11.29 3.30 13.90
CA PHE A 125 11.74 2.17 14.71
C PHE A 125 12.09 2.65 16.11
N ARG A 126 11.61 1.93 17.12
CA ARG A 126 11.85 2.21 18.53
C ARG A 126 12.41 0.98 19.21
N ILE A 127 13.10 1.17 20.33
CA ILE A 127 13.54 0.06 21.18
C ILE A 127 13.23 0.35 22.66
N CYS A 128 12.71 -0.65 23.36
CA CYS A 128 12.46 -0.59 24.80
C CYS A 128 13.33 -1.64 25.48
N ASP A 129 13.92 -1.28 26.62
CA ASP A 129 14.74 -2.15 27.47
C ASP A 129 13.91 -3.07 28.39
N ASN A 130 12.58 -2.94 28.33
CA ASN A 130 11.62 -3.74 29.08
C ASN A 130 10.76 -4.60 28.13
N VAL A 131 10.60 -5.88 28.47
CA VAL A 131 9.85 -6.85 27.68
C VAL A 131 8.36 -6.49 27.49
N GLN A 132 7.78 -5.73 28.42
CA GLN A 132 6.40 -5.25 28.32
C GLN A 132 6.20 -4.20 27.23
N ALA A 133 7.29 -3.56 26.78
CA ALA A 133 7.31 -2.66 25.62
C ALA A 133 6.18 -1.61 25.62
N LYS A 134 5.88 -1.04 26.79
CA LYS A 134 4.90 0.06 26.88
C LYS A 134 5.36 1.25 26.04
N GLN A 135 4.40 1.97 25.48
CA GLN A 135 4.68 2.99 24.46
C GLN A 135 5.59 4.11 25.01
N ASP A 136 5.42 4.47 26.28
CA ASP A 136 6.29 5.40 27.01
C ASP A 136 7.74 4.94 27.11
N CYS A 137 7.99 3.64 27.24
CA CYS A 137 9.33 3.07 27.18
C CYS A 137 9.91 3.09 25.75
N LEU A 138 9.10 2.71 24.76
CA LEU A 138 9.50 2.72 23.35
C LEU A 138 9.84 4.13 22.86
N ASP A 139 9.07 5.12 23.28
CA ASP A 139 9.24 6.52 22.88
C ASP A 139 10.52 7.15 23.45
N LYS A 140 11.15 6.56 24.48
CA LYS A 140 12.48 7.00 24.97
C LYS A 140 13.59 6.78 23.94
N HIS A 141 13.48 5.74 23.11
CA HIS A 141 14.54 5.38 22.16
C HIS A 141 14.00 5.24 20.74
N LEU A 142 13.62 6.37 20.14
CA LEU A 142 13.41 6.47 18.69
C LEU A 142 14.76 6.35 17.97
N MET A 143 14.93 5.28 17.19
CA MET A 143 16.20 4.98 16.54
C MET A 143 16.46 5.88 15.33
N ARG A 144 17.73 6.23 15.15
CA ARG A 144 18.20 6.98 13.98
C ARG A 144 18.51 6.01 12.84
N ILE A 145 17.92 6.27 11.67
CA ILE A 145 18.17 5.53 10.44
C ILE A 145 19.41 6.13 9.75
N VAL A 146 20.39 5.27 9.50
CA VAL A 146 21.68 5.63 8.91
C VAL A 146 21.62 5.54 7.39
N SER A 147 20.97 4.50 6.88
CA SER A 147 20.78 4.26 5.45
C SER A 147 19.62 3.29 5.23
N GLY A 148 19.14 3.24 3.99
CA GLY A 148 18.22 2.20 3.57
C GLY A 148 18.09 2.13 2.06
N THR A 149 17.61 0.99 1.56
CA THR A 149 17.40 0.70 0.15
C THR A 149 16.04 0.00 -0.02
N PRO A 150 15.41 0.10 -1.19
CA PRO A 150 15.82 0.82 -2.40
C PRO A 150 15.41 2.30 -2.43
N SER A 151 14.86 2.84 -1.33
CA SER A 151 14.43 4.25 -1.29
C SER A 151 15.62 5.20 -1.24
N ILE A 152 15.55 6.25 -2.05
CA ILE A 152 16.55 7.33 -2.06
C ILE A 152 16.09 8.41 -1.06
N PRO A 153 16.90 8.75 -0.05
CA PRO A 153 16.58 9.84 0.88
C PRO A 153 16.49 11.18 0.17
N HIS A 154 15.51 12.00 0.54
CA HIS A 154 15.41 13.40 0.14
C HIS A 154 16.00 14.33 1.22
N ALA A 155 16.40 15.54 0.84
CA ALA A 155 17.03 16.51 1.76
C ALA A 155 16.16 16.85 2.99
N ASN A 156 14.83 16.80 2.84
CA ASN A 156 13.87 17.11 3.89
C ASN A 156 13.43 15.87 4.70
N ASP A 157 13.97 14.69 4.41
CA ASP A 157 13.61 13.47 5.14
C ASP A 157 14.19 13.51 6.55
N LEU A 158 13.34 13.19 7.54
CA LEU A 158 13.77 13.06 8.93
C LEU A 158 14.65 11.82 9.09
N LYS A 159 15.79 11.97 9.79
CA LYS A 159 16.72 10.86 10.07
C LYS A 159 16.13 9.74 10.94
N THR A 160 14.98 9.96 11.56
CA THR A 160 14.24 8.97 12.35
C THR A 160 13.15 8.25 11.55
N ARG A 161 12.98 8.61 10.27
CA ARG A 161 11.94 8.07 9.39
C ARG A 161 12.53 7.50 8.11
N PHE A 162 11.99 6.38 7.67
CA PHE A 162 12.27 5.82 6.36
C PHE A 162 11.02 5.88 5.48
N TYR A 163 11.14 6.39 4.26
CA TYR A 163 10.00 6.59 3.36
C TYR A 163 9.99 5.51 2.26
N PRO A 164 9.07 4.54 2.28
CA PRO A 164 9.03 3.43 1.31
C PRO A 164 8.43 3.84 -0.05
N ARG A 165 9.16 4.68 -0.81
CA ARG A 165 8.69 5.27 -2.08
C ARG A 165 8.65 4.31 -3.27
N ASN A 166 9.19 3.10 -3.13
CA ASN A 166 9.33 2.13 -4.23
C ASN A 166 8.22 1.07 -4.25
N GLY A 167 7.07 1.36 -3.64
CA GLY A 167 5.90 0.47 -3.63
C GLY A 167 6.08 -0.79 -2.78
N SER A 168 5.34 -1.85 -3.12
CA SER A 168 5.36 -3.13 -2.39
C SER A 168 6.64 -3.90 -2.67
N ARG A 169 7.45 -4.14 -1.64
CA ARG A 169 8.69 -4.91 -1.66
C ARG A 169 9.31 -5.01 -0.28
N ILE A 170 10.46 -5.67 -0.24
CA ILE A 170 11.38 -5.66 0.88
C ILE A 170 12.20 -4.37 0.87
N TYR A 171 12.26 -3.73 2.04
CA TYR A 171 13.09 -2.57 2.35
C TYR A 171 14.14 -2.98 3.37
N ASP A 172 15.41 -2.71 3.06
CA ASP A 172 16.55 -2.95 3.94
C ASP A 172 17.01 -1.62 4.52
N MET A 173 17.10 -1.52 5.83
CA MET A 173 17.50 -0.30 6.54
C MET A 173 18.61 -0.61 7.54
N LYS A 174 19.39 0.41 7.85
CA LYS A 174 20.40 0.40 8.92
C LYS A 174 20.00 1.44 9.96
N ALA A 175 19.93 1.06 11.22
CA ALA A 175 19.59 1.97 12.32
C ALA A 175 20.55 1.80 13.50
N GLU A 176 20.76 2.88 14.25
CA GLU A 176 21.63 2.90 15.41
C GLU A 176 20.87 2.57 16.70
N LEU A 177 21.43 1.64 17.47
CA LEU A 177 21.02 1.40 18.86
C LEU A 177 21.64 2.46 19.79
N PRO A 178 20.98 2.81 20.91
CA PRO A 178 21.60 3.62 21.95
C PRO A 178 22.88 2.96 22.49
N ALA A 179 23.90 3.76 22.79
CA ALA A 179 25.22 3.27 23.20
C ALA A 179 25.23 2.69 24.62
N ASP A 180 24.33 3.19 25.47
CA ASP A 180 24.13 2.82 26.88
C ASP A 180 23.07 1.73 27.07
N LEU A 181 22.41 1.29 25.99
CA LEU A 181 21.38 0.26 26.06
C LEU A 181 21.98 -1.12 26.35
N ASN A 182 21.52 -1.74 27.43
CA ASN A 182 21.89 -3.11 27.81
C ASN A 182 20.66 -3.82 28.41
N CYS A 183 20.20 -4.89 27.76
CA CYS A 183 18.99 -5.61 28.15
C CYS A 183 19.01 -7.05 27.64
N ASN A 184 18.54 -7.99 28.47
CA ASN A 184 18.41 -9.39 28.08
C ASN A 184 17.18 -9.65 27.20
N ASN A 185 16.10 -8.88 27.44
CA ASN A 185 14.83 -8.96 26.73
C ASN A 185 14.35 -7.53 26.40
N CYS A 186 14.90 -6.99 25.32
CA CYS A 186 14.49 -5.73 24.73
C CYS A 186 13.44 -5.98 23.65
N VAL A 187 12.67 -4.95 23.31
CA VAL A 187 11.67 -5.04 22.24
C VAL A 187 11.91 -3.94 21.22
N VAL A 188 12.16 -4.34 19.97
CA VAL A 188 12.16 -3.44 18.81
C VAL A 188 10.74 -3.32 18.29
N GLN A 189 10.21 -2.10 18.23
CA GLN A 189 8.94 -1.80 17.58
C GLN A 189 9.20 -1.21 16.21
N TRP A 190 8.65 -1.83 15.17
CA TRP A 190 8.42 -1.17 13.89
C TRP A 190 7.05 -0.49 13.96
N LYS A 191 6.99 0.79 13.60
CA LYS A 191 5.75 1.53 13.40
C LYS A 191 5.72 2.03 11.96
N TYR A 192 4.68 1.69 11.22
CA TYR A 192 4.42 2.21 9.88
C TYR A 192 3.19 3.10 9.94
N VAL A 193 3.36 4.37 9.60
CA VAL A 193 2.25 5.30 9.37
C VAL A 193 2.06 5.39 7.86
N ALA A 194 0.90 4.94 7.38
CA ALA A 194 0.51 5.08 5.98
C ALA A 194 0.41 6.55 5.58
N GLY A 195 0.32 6.82 4.28
CA GLY A 195 0.29 8.18 3.75
C GLY A 195 -0.59 8.34 2.52
N ASN A 196 -1.61 7.50 2.38
CA ASN A 196 -2.51 7.45 1.23
C ASN A 196 -3.90 8.06 1.51
N ASN A 197 -4.25 8.33 2.78
CA ASN A 197 -5.52 9.00 3.09
C ASN A 197 -5.39 10.51 2.95
N TRP A 198 -6.44 11.17 2.46
CA TRP A 198 -6.55 12.62 2.47
C TRP A 198 -7.02 13.11 3.85
N GLY A 199 -6.42 14.19 4.35
CA GLY A 199 -6.84 14.84 5.58
C GLY A 199 -6.28 16.24 5.73
N ILE A 200 -6.55 16.86 6.88
CA ILE A 200 -6.10 18.21 7.20
C ILE A 200 -4.70 18.16 7.84
N CYS A 201 -3.77 18.89 7.25
CA CYS A 201 -2.41 19.05 7.73
C CYS A 201 -2.34 20.06 8.90
N PRO A 202 -1.24 20.13 9.66
CA PRO A 202 -1.10 21.06 10.78
C PRO A 202 -1.22 22.55 10.41
N ASP A 203 -0.96 22.89 9.15
CA ASP A 203 -1.11 24.25 8.62
C ASP A 203 -2.56 24.59 8.21
N GLY A 204 -3.50 23.66 8.41
CA GLY A 204 -4.90 23.80 8.05
C GLY A 204 -5.24 23.45 6.60
N ASN A 205 -4.23 23.19 5.75
CA ASN A 205 -4.45 22.79 4.36
C ASN A 205 -4.80 21.31 4.25
N GLY A 206 -5.58 20.95 3.24
CA GLY A 206 -5.95 19.57 2.98
C GLY A 206 -5.01 18.89 1.99
N ALA A 207 -4.43 17.75 2.35
CA ALA A 207 -3.54 16.99 1.47
C ALA A 207 -3.58 15.48 1.75
N VAL A 208 -3.09 14.70 0.78
CA VAL A 208 -2.84 13.26 0.95
C VAL A 208 -1.67 13.04 1.91
N GLY A 209 -1.83 12.09 2.83
CA GLY A 209 -0.87 11.79 3.90
C GLY A 209 -1.03 12.65 5.16
N CYS A 210 -2.00 13.56 5.19
CA CYS A 210 -2.32 14.38 6.36
C CYS A 210 -3.52 13.85 7.13
N GLY A 211 -3.66 14.28 8.38
CA GLY A 211 -4.69 13.81 9.29
C GLY A 211 -4.53 12.32 9.67
N PRO A 212 -5.62 11.68 10.14
CA PRO A 212 -5.63 10.26 10.47
C PRO A 212 -5.17 9.36 9.31
N GLN A 213 -4.18 8.51 9.58
CA GLN A 213 -3.66 7.51 8.64
C GLN A 213 -3.75 6.12 9.25
N GLU A 214 -3.84 5.08 8.42
CA GLU A 214 -3.71 3.70 8.91
C GLU A 214 -2.32 3.49 9.52
N GLU A 215 -2.26 2.85 10.68
CA GLU A 215 -1.00 2.51 11.34
C GLU A 215 -0.81 1.00 11.38
N PHE A 216 0.42 0.55 11.16
CA PHE A 216 0.85 -0.82 11.42
C PHE A 216 1.92 -0.80 12.50
N ARG A 217 1.91 -1.81 13.38
CA ARG A 217 2.99 -2.00 14.34
C ARG A 217 3.38 -3.46 14.44
N ALA A 218 4.65 -3.72 14.71
CA ALA A 218 5.12 -5.06 15.02
C ALA A 218 6.26 -4.99 16.04
N CYS A 219 6.31 -5.96 16.94
CA CYS A 219 7.33 -6.08 17.98
C CYS A 219 8.24 -7.28 17.73
N ALA A 220 9.55 -7.13 17.95
CA ALA A 220 10.52 -8.21 17.90
C ALA A 220 11.33 -8.24 19.20
N ASP A 221 11.44 -9.41 19.83
CA ASP A 221 12.19 -9.60 21.07
C ASP A 221 13.68 -9.84 20.77
N VAL A 222 14.56 -8.99 21.31
CA VAL A 222 16.01 -9.03 21.06
C VAL A 222 16.78 -8.89 22.36
N SER A 223 18.09 -9.18 22.35
CA SER A 223 18.99 -8.82 23.44
C SER A 223 20.03 -7.82 22.97
N VAL A 224 20.49 -6.96 23.88
CA VAL A 224 21.58 -6.01 23.67
C VAL A 224 22.56 -6.15 24.82
N GLY A 225 23.81 -6.51 24.56
CA GLY A 225 24.81 -6.68 25.61
C GLY A 225 26.20 -7.02 25.07
N ALA A 226 27.20 -6.89 25.94
CA ALA A 226 28.61 -7.06 25.58
C ALA A 226 29.06 -8.53 25.41
N LYS A 227 28.16 -9.52 25.51
CA LYS A 227 28.54 -10.93 25.41
C LYS A 227 29.08 -11.24 24.01
N GLU A 228 30.18 -12.00 23.95
CA GLU A 228 30.82 -12.41 22.71
C GLU A 228 29.83 -13.10 21.77
N GLY A 229 29.79 -12.63 20.54
CA GLY A 229 28.87 -13.12 19.51
C GLY A 229 28.11 -11.98 18.87
N GLN A 230 28.78 -11.26 17.97
CA GLN A 230 28.04 -10.73 16.84
C GLN A 230 27.42 -11.97 16.18
N ASP A 231 26.10 -12.15 16.27
CA ASP A 231 25.46 -13.20 15.49
C ASP A 231 25.52 -12.72 14.04
N THR A 232 26.65 -12.96 13.40
CA THR A 232 26.91 -12.74 11.97
C THR A 232 26.12 -13.73 11.13
N ARG A 233 25.18 -14.48 11.73
CA ARG A 233 24.17 -15.25 11.00
C ARG A 233 23.61 -14.33 9.92
N PRO A 234 23.84 -14.66 8.63
CA PRO A 234 23.25 -13.92 7.53
C PRO A 234 21.75 -13.80 7.78
N SER A 235 21.13 -12.69 7.36
CA SER A 235 19.67 -12.52 7.50
C SER A 235 19.00 -13.82 7.04
N LEU A 236 18.27 -14.47 7.94
CA LEU A 236 17.73 -15.81 7.69
C LEU A 236 16.91 -15.74 6.40
N ARG A 237 17.38 -16.40 5.33
CA ARG A 237 16.53 -16.69 4.18
C ARG A 237 15.44 -17.65 4.66
N PRO A 238 14.21 -17.57 4.12
CA PRO A 238 13.19 -18.59 4.39
C PRO A 238 13.78 -19.97 4.07
N GLY A 239 14.00 -20.82 5.09
CA GLY A 239 14.53 -22.16 4.92
C GLY A 239 15.57 -22.65 5.93
N GLN A 240 16.26 -21.76 6.67
CA GLN A 240 17.15 -22.20 7.75
C GLN A 240 16.38 -22.26 9.08
N LYS A 241 16.24 -23.45 9.65
CA LYS A 241 15.74 -23.65 11.03
C LYS A 241 16.88 -23.34 12.01
N PRO A 242 16.86 -22.23 12.76
CA PRO A 242 17.75 -22.08 13.90
C PRO A 242 17.34 -23.04 15.03
N SER A 243 18.33 -23.73 15.60
CA SER A 243 18.13 -24.52 16.81
C SER A 243 17.97 -23.58 18.03
N PRO A 244 16.92 -23.73 18.85
CA PRO A 244 16.70 -22.90 20.03
C PRO A 244 17.80 -23.13 21.07
N THR A 245 18.36 -22.04 21.62
CA THR A 245 19.46 -22.07 22.59
C THR A 245 19.01 -22.28 24.04
N ARG A 246 17.71 -22.53 24.28
CA ARG A 246 17.23 -22.88 25.63
C ARG A 246 15.96 -23.74 25.56
N ARG A 247 16.04 -24.93 26.16
CA ARG A 247 14.85 -25.72 26.53
C ARG A 247 14.13 -24.97 27.67
N PRO A 248 12.79 -24.82 27.63
CA PRO A 248 12.03 -24.58 28.84
C PRO A 248 12.28 -25.74 29.80
N ASP A 249 12.54 -25.44 31.08
CA ASP A 249 12.68 -26.47 32.12
C ASP A 249 11.41 -27.32 32.16
N ALA A 250 11.59 -28.60 31.83
CA ALA A 250 10.57 -29.62 31.95
C ALA A 250 10.55 -30.08 33.41
N SER A 251 9.69 -29.46 34.20
CA SER A 251 9.25 -30.02 35.47
C SER A 251 7.77 -29.71 35.66
N THR A 252 6.93 -30.45 34.95
CA THR A 252 5.67 -31.06 35.43
C THR A 252 5.21 -32.01 34.32
N GLU A 253 5.36 -33.32 34.54
CA GLU A 253 4.81 -34.34 33.65
C GLU A 253 3.27 -34.40 33.73
N PRO A 254 2.61 -34.94 32.68
CA PRO A 254 1.18 -34.80 32.45
C PRO A 254 0.38 -35.87 33.20
N SER A 255 -0.77 -35.47 33.74
CA SER A 255 -1.82 -36.42 34.12
C SER A 255 -2.88 -36.46 33.03
N ALA A 256 -3.18 -37.69 32.61
CA ALA A 256 -4.16 -38.03 31.59
C ALA A 256 -5.60 -37.84 32.08
N GLY A 257 -6.50 -37.53 31.14
CA GLY A 257 -7.91 -37.86 31.23
C GLY A 257 -8.85 -36.66 31.27
N GLY A 258 -9.68 -36.53 30.23
CA GLY A 258 -10.83 -35.64 30.24
C GLY A 258 -11.26 -35.19 28.85
N ASP A 259 -11.86 -36.10 28.09
CA ASP A 259 -12.70 -35.77 26.93
C ASP A 259 -13.68 -34.66 27.31
N THR A 260 -13.55 -33.49 26.67
CA THR A 260 -14.65 -32.54 26.51
C THR A 260 -14.49 -31.91 25.13
N ASP A 261 -15.36 -32.33 24.21
CA ASP A 261 -15.62 -31.63 22.95
C ASP A 261 -16.00 -30.17 23.28
N GLU A 262 -15.09 -29.23 23.02
CA GLU A 262 -15.44 -27.81 22.92
C GLU A 262 -15.32 -27.33 21.47
N PRO A 263 -16.30 -26.51 21.02
CA PRO A 263 -16.53 -26.29 19.60
C PRO A 263 -15.49 -25.35 19.00
N VAL A 264 -15.05 -25.71 17.79
CA VAL A 264 -14.29 -24.86 16.89
C VAL A 264 -15.05 -23.55 16.67
N GLU A 265 -14.55 -22.44 17.20
CA GLU A 265 -15.04 -21.09 16.86
C GLU A 265 -14.75 -20.83 15.38
N GLU A 266 -15.80 -20.91 14.56
CA GLU A 266 -15.77 -20.50 13.15
C GLU A 266 -15.40 -19.01 13.05
N PRO A 267 -14.65 -18.61 12.01
CA PRO A 267 -14.37 -17.19 11.77
C PRO A 267 -15.68 -16.40 11.66
N PRO A 268 -15.70 -15.12 12.09
CA PRO A 268 -16.92 -14.33 12.15
C PRO A 268 -17.61 -14.38 10.79
N LYS A 269 -18.79 -15.01 10.76
CA LYS A 269 -19.62 -15.11 9.57
C LYS A 269 -19.83 -13.71 9.05
N GLY A 270 -19.20 -13.41 7.93
CA GLY A 270 -19.46 -12.20 7.15
C GLY A 270 -20.97 -12.04 7.08
N VAL A 271 -21.41 -10.85 7.46
CA VAL A 271 -22.79 -10.44 7.65
C VAL A 271 -23.72 -11.16 6.65
N GLN A 272 -24.53 -12.11 7.13
CA GLN A 272 -25.20 -13.13 6.30
C GLN A 272 -26.12 -12.56 5.21
N TYR A 273 -26.53 -11.29 5.33
CA TYR A 273 -27.37 -10.62 4.35
C TYR A 273 -26.59 -10.00 3.19
N MET A 274 -25.26 -9.87 3.25
CA MET A 274 -24.48 -9.21 2.19
C MET A 274 -24.51 -10.00 0.87
N GLY A 275 -24.41 -11.33 0.93
CA GLY A 275 -24.53 -12.20 -0.26
C GLY A 275 -25.90 -12.06 -0.94
N PRO A 276 -27.01 -12.30 -0.21
CA PRO A 276 -28.36 -12.10 -0.73
C PRO A 276 -28.62 -10.66 -1.23
N LEU A 277 -28.12 -9.64 -0.54
CA LEU A 277 -28.32 -8.24 -0.90
C LEU A 277 -27.59 -7.89 -2.21
N VAL A 278 -26.35 -8.36 -2.39
CA VAL A 278 -25.61 -8.21 -3.65
C VAL A 278 -26.31 -8.98 -4.78
N ALA A 279 -26.84 -10.17 -4.52
CA ALA A 279 -27.59 -10.94 -5.52
C ALA A 279 -28.90 -10.24 -5.93
N ILE A 280 -29.65 -9.69 -4.98
CA ILE A 280 -30.90 -8.95 -5.23
C ILE A 280 -30.61 -7.66 -6.01
N MET A 281 -29.58 -6.90 -5.63
CA MET A 281 -29.18 -5.69 -6.35
C MET A 281 -28.70 -6.00 -7.76
N SER A 282 -27.93 -7.08 -7.93
CA SER A 282 -27.49 -7.53 -9.25
C SER A 282 -28.67 -7.95 -10.13
N LEU A 283 -29.62 -8.70 -9.58
CA LEU A 283 -30.83 -9.11 -10.28
C LEU A 283 -31.70 -7.90 -10.66
N PHE A 284 -31.85 -6.94 -9.75
CA PHE A 284 -32.60 -5.71 -10.01
C PHE A 284 -31.99 -4.91 -11.16
N LEU A 285 -30.67 -4.73 -11.18
CA LEU A 285 -29.98 -4.02 -12.26
C LEU A 285 -30.13 -4.74 -13.61
N VAL A 286 -30.06 -6.07 -13.62
CA VAL A 286 -30.30 -6.89 -14.82
C VAL A 286 -31.74 -6.71 -15.32
N LEU A 287 -32.74 -6.76 -14.42
CA LEU A 287 -34.14 -6.55 -14.77
C LEU A 287 -34.42 -5.14 -15.28
N CYS A 288 -33.81 -4.11 -14.67
CA CYS A 288 -33.87 -2.74 -15.18
C CYS A 288 -33.27 -2.62 -16.59
N GLY A 289 -32.15 -3.32 -16.85
CA GLY A 289 -31.55 -3.39 -18.18
C GLY A 289 -32.48 -4.02 -19.22
N PHE A 290 -33.10 -5.16 -18.89
CA PHE A 290 -34.08 -5.81 -19.77
C PHE A 290 -35.33 -4.96 -19.98
N ALA A 291 -35.85 -4.30 -18.93
CA ALA A 291 -36.99 -3.40 -19.03
C ALA A 291 -36.66 -2.20 -19.95
N ALA A 292 -35.47 -1.61 -19.81
CA ALA A 292 -35.02 -0.53 -20.68
C ALA A 292 -34.90 -0.98 -22.14
N LEU A 293 -34.37 -2.18 -22.40
CA LEU A 293 -34.30 -2.76 -23.74
C LEU A 293 -35.68 -3.06 -24.32
N TYR A 294 -36.59 -3.62 -23.52
CA TYR A 294 -37.97 -3.89 -23.91
C TYR A 294 -38.71 -2.59 -24.28
N ILE A 295 -38.66 -1.59 -23.41
CA ILE A 295 -39.24 -0.26 -23.64
C ILE A 295 -38.63 0.38 -24.90
N TYR A 296 -37.32 0.26 -25.09
CA TYR A 296 -36.63 0.80 -26.26
C TYR A 296 -37.06 0.14 -27.58
N HIS A 297 -37.20 -1.18 -27.60
CA HIS A 297 -37.53 -1.91 -28.83
C HIS A 297 -39.03 -1.89 -29.15
N TYR A 298 -39.88 -2.00 -28.14
CA TYR A 298 -41.33 -2.14 -28.31
C TYR A 298 -42.07 -0.79 -28.19
N HIS A 299 -41.63 0.09 -27.30
CA HIS A 299 -42.20 1.43 -27.12
C HIS A 299 -41.35 2.56 -27.71
N GLY A 300 -40.21 2.26 -28.33
CA GLY A 300 -39.31 3.26 -28.91
C GLY A 300 -39.95 4.17 -29.97
N GLY A 301 -40.98 3.70 -30.67
CA GLY A 301 -41.78 4.52 -31.60
C GLY A 301 -42.64 5.56 -30.87
N ARG A 302 -43.33 5.15 -29.80
CA ARG A 302 -44.16 6.03 -28.96
C ARG A 302 -43.32 7.02 -28.16
N ILE A 303 -42.15 6.61 -27.67
CA ILE A 303 -41.22 7.48 -26.95
C ILE A 303 -40.63 8.55 -27.88
N LYS A 304 -40.27 8.19 -29.12
CA LYS A 304 -39.86 9.18 -30.13
C LYS A 304 -40.99 10.12 -30.53
N ALA A 305 -42.24 9.68 -30.52
CA ALA A 305 -43.40 10.53 -30.76
C ALA A 305 -43.62 11.51 -29.59
N LEU A 306 -43.54 11.02 -28.34
CA LEU A 306 -43.65 11.84 -27.14
C LEU A 306 -42.52 12.88 -27.02
N MET A 307 -41.27 12.49 -27.31
CA MET A 307 -40.13 13.42 -27.31
C MET A 307 -40.24 14.50 -28.39
N ARG A 308 -40.79 14.16 -29.57
CA ARG A 308 -41.07 15.13 -30.64
C ARG A 308 -42.19 16.08 -30.24
N TRP A 309 -43.26 15.56 -29.65
CA TRP A 309 -44.36 16.36 -29.12
C TRP A 309 -43.90 17.32 -28.01
N ASN A 310 -43.06 16.88 -27.08
CA ASN A 310 -42.49 17.75 -26.03
C ASN A 310 -41.56 18.83 -26.61
N ARG A 311 -40.78 18.51 -27.65
CA ARG A 311 -39.89 19.46 -28.34
C ARG A 311 -40.67 20.50 -29.15
N GLU A 312 -41.75 20.08 -29.82
CA GLU A 312 -42.67 20.98 -30.52
C GLU A 312 -43.45 21.88 -29.56
N LYS A 313 -43.83 21.37 -28.39
CA LYS A 313 -44.46 22.15 -27.33
C LYS A 313 -43.51 23.20 -26.74
N ALA A 314 -42.23 22.86 -26.56
CA ALA A 314 -41.19 23.81 -26.13
C ALA A 314 -40.87 24.88 -27.18
N GLN A 315 -40.99 24.57 -28.48
CA GLN A 315 -40.86 25.57 -29.55
C GLN A 315 -42.10 26.48 -29.70
N LYS A 316 -43.30 26.00 -29.35
CA LYS A 316 -44.55 26.80 -29.40
C LYS A 316 -44.76 27.70 -28.17
N SER A 317 -44.04 27.48 -27.07
CA SER A 317 -44.12 28.33 -25.86
C SER A 317 -43.16 29.53 -25.88
N GLY A 318 -42.40 29.75 -26.96
CA GLY A 318 -41.67 31.01 -27.18
C GLY A 318 -42.55 31.99 -27.94
N ALA A 319 -43.11 32.99 -27.25
CA ALA A 319 -43.92 34.06 -27.85
C ALA A 319 -43.06 35.00 -28.74
N PRO A 320 -43.66 35.64 -29.77
CA PRO A 320 -42.94 36.51 -30.70
C PRO A 320 -42.67 37.89 -30.09
N ALA A 321 -41.49 38.46 -30.37
CA ALA A 321 -41.16 39.84 -30.06
C ALA A 321 -41.62 40.76 -31.20
N ASP A 322 -42.50 41.72 -30.90
CA ASP A 322 -42.86 42.83 -31.77
C ASP A 322 -41.69 43.84 -31.91
N PRO A 323 -41.50 44.50 -33.06
CA PRO A 323 -40.47 45.51 -33.23
C PRO A 323 -41.01 46.90 -32.88
N ALA A 324 -40.42 47.55 -31.87
CA ALA A 324 -40.54 49.00 -31.66
C ALA A 324 -39.33 49.71 -32.29
N SER A 325 -39.60 50.73 -33.12
CA SER A 325 -38.60 51.64 -33.72
C SER A 325 -38.16 52.74 -32.73
N PRO A 326 -37.26 53.67 -33.09
CA PRO A 326 -35.90 53.71 -32.58
C PRO A 326 -35.66 54.90 -31.62
N ALA A 327 -34.78 54.72 -30.64
CA ALA A 327 -34.25 55.84 -29.85
C ALA A 327 -32.72 55.89 -29.95
N THR A 328 -32.26 57.11 -30.12
CA THR A 328 -30.94 57.62 -30.45
C THR A 328 -29.86 57.44 -29.38
N VAL A 329 -28.69 57.02 -29.86
CA VAL A 329 -27.29 57.38 -29.50
C VAL A 329 -27.07 58.27 -28.28
N SER A 330 -26.22 57.81 -27.36
CA SER A 330 -25.19 58.61 -26.66
C SER A 330 -24.13 57.70 -26.03
N ASP A 331 -22.88 58.07 -26.25
CA ASP A 331 -21.62 57.35 -26.08
C ASP A 331 -21.11 57.16 -24.63
N VAL A 332 -19.97 56.45 -24.58
CA VAL A 332 -18.89 56.39 -23.59
C VAL A 332 -18.95 55.19 -22.61
N GLU A 333 -17.92 54.36 -22.39
CA GLU A 333 -16.75 53.83 -23.11
C GLU A 333 -16.11 52.82 -22.12
N ALA A 334 -15.28 51.91 -22.65
CA ALA A 334 -14.17 51.22 -21.97
C ALA A 334 -14.37 49.84 -21.30
N ASN A 335 -13.71 48.85 -21.94
CA ASN A 335 -12.90 47.76 -21.38
C ASN A 335 -13.53 46.39 -21.09
N ALA A 336 -13.48 45.51 -22.10
CA ALA A 336 -13.13 44.09 -21.90
C ALA A 336 -12.37 43.53 -23.13
N PRO A 337 -11.37 42.64 -22.95
CA PRO A 337 -10.47 42.21 -24.03
C PRO A 337 -11.12 41.20 -24.98
N VAL A 338 -10.86 41.33 -26.28
CA VAL A 338 -11.29 40.38 -27.32
C VAL A 338 -10.34 39.16 -27.33
N PRO A 339 -10.83 37.91 -27.15
CA PRO A 339 -10.00 36.73 -27.34
C PRO A 339 -9.77 36.42 -28.84
N PRO A 340 -8.58 35.94 -29.25
CA PRO A 340 -8.27 35.67 -30.64
C PRO A 340 -9.06 34.45 -31.19
N PRO A 341 -9.38 34.42 -32.49
CA PRO A 341 -10.13 33.34 -33.10
C PRO A 341 -9.34 32.02 -33.11
N ARG A 342 -9.93 30.99 -32.52
CA ARG A 342 -9.42 29.62 -32.48
C ARG A 342 -9.43 28.99 -33.88
N THR A 343 -8.28 28.66 -34.42
CA THR A 343 -8.16 27.89 -35.67
C THR A 343 -8.70 26.46 -35.51
N LYS A 344 -9.44 26.01 -36.53
CA LYS A 344 -10.04 24.67 -36.61
C LYS A 344 -8.94 23.61 -36.66
N ARG A 345 -8.99 22.63 -35.74
CA ARG A 345 -8.09 21.47 -35.71
C ARG A 345 -8.39 20.54 -36.89
N ILE A 346 -7.47 20.46 -37.85
CA ILE A 346 -7.46 19.46 -38.91
C ILE A 346 -7.07 18.12 -38.27
N SER A 347 -8.04 17.24 -38.06
CA SER A 347 -7.79 15.83 -37.75
C SER A 347 -7.91 15.02 -39.04
N ASN A 348 -6.76 14.66 -39.62
CA ASN A 348 -6.50 13.47 -40.45
C ASN A 348 -5.35 13.71 -41.45
N GLN A 349 -4.13 13.93 -40.94
CA GLN A 349 -2.92 13.80 -41.77
C GLN A 349 -1.65 13.51 -40.95
N PHE A 350 -1.75 12.71 -39.89
CA PHE A 350 -0.59 12.17 -39.16
C PHE A 350 -0.77 10.69 -38.87
N ARG A 351 -1.08 9.91 -39.92
CA ARG A 351 -1.03 8.45 -39.85
C ARG A 351 -0.01 7.79 -40.78
N ASP A 352 0.82 8.57 -41.47
CA ASP A 352 1.83 8.04 -42.41
C ASP A 352 3.28 8.51 -42.15
N ILE A 353 3.61 9.04 -40.96
CA ILE A 353 5.02 9.38 -40.62
C ILE A 353 5.60 8.47 -39.50
N GLY A 354 4.79 7.62 -38.86
CA GLY A 354 5.29 6.66 -37.85
C GLY A 354 5.75 5.30 -38.38
N ALA A 355 5.57 5.02 -39.67
CA ALA A 355 5.83 3.71 -40.27
C ALA A 355 7.06 3.70 -41.20
N GLN A 356 7.87 4.75 -41.20
CA GLN A 356 9.04 4.87 -42.09
C GLN A 356 10.37 5.20 -41.37
N GLU A 357 10.46 5.00 -40.05
CA GLU A 357 11.72 5.09 -39.29
C GLU A 357 12.11 3.77 -38.58
N SER A 358 11.43 2.67 -38.88
CA SER A 358 11.78 1.32 -38.36
C SER A 358 12.55 0.46 -39.37
N SER A 359 13.25 1.05 -40.36
CA SER A 359 13.87 0.23 -41.44
C SER A 359 15.17 0.74 -42.07
N ILE A 360 15.78 1.84 -41.63
CA ILE A 360 17.15 2.22 -42.07
C ILE A 360 17.98 2.65 -40.87
N LEU A 361 18.58 1.65 -40.21
CA LEU A 361 19.91 1.69 -39.60
C LEU A 361 20.27 0.26 -39.13
N SER A 362 20.25 -0.66 -40.11
CA SER A 362 21.08 -1.86 -40.05
C SER A 362 22.45 -1.45 -40.61
N GLY A 363 23.50 -1.50 -39.78
CA GLY A 363 24.82 -1.02 -40.19
C GLY A 363 25.90 -1.20 -39.13
N SER A 364 26.29 -2.46 -38.90
CA SER A 364 27.68 -2.89 -38.69
C SER A 364 28.61 -2.01 -37.81
N THR A 365 28.79 -2.39 -36.54
CA THR A 365 30.06 -2.18 -35.83
C THR A 365 30.70 -3.53 -35.52
N LYS A 366 31.49 -3.98 -36.51
CA LYS A 366 32.40 -5.10 -36.44
C LYS A 366 33.54 -4.74 -35.48
N ARG A 367 33.68 -5.53 -34.42
CA ARG A 367 34.85 -5.64 -33.55
C ARG A 367 36.06 -5.94 -34.44
N GLN A 368 37.05 -5.04 -34.50
CA GLN A 368 38.36 -5.35 -35.08
C GLN A 368 39.17 -6.10 -34.03
N SER A 369 39.40 -7.39 -34.29
CA SER A 369 40.52 -8.14 -33.74
C SER A 369 41.82 -7.63 -34.39
N PRO A 370 42.94 -7.52 -33.67
CA PRO A 370 44.23 -7.23 -34.29
C PRO A 370 44.72 -8.44 -35.10
N LEU A 371 45.22 -8.16 -36.30
CA LEU A 371 45.93 -9.10 -37.16
C LEU A 371 47.25 -9.53 -36.50
N GLU A 372 47.46 -10.84 -36.41
CA GLU A 372 48.79 -11.44 -36.37
C GLU A 372 49.46 -11.25 -37.74
N ILE A 373 50.62 -10.61 -37.75
CA ILE A 373 51.68 -10.84 -38.74
C ILE A 373 52.94 -11.10 -37.93
N GLY A 374 53.39 -12.36 -37.91
CA GLY A 374 54.69 -12.71 -37.38
C GLY A 374 55.78 -12.51 -38.42
N VAL A 375 56.84 -11.76 -38.07
CA VAL A 375 58.23 -11.97 -38.55
C VAL A 375 59.24 -11.47 -37.49
N ASN A 376 59.78 -12.41 -36.71
CA ASN A 376 61.21 -12.65 -36.42
C ASN A 376 62.21 -11.46 -36.27
N ARG A 377 62.79 -11.25 -35.06
CA ARG A 377 64.26 -11.26 -34.78
C ARG A 377 64.67 -10.76 -33.36
N LYS A 378 65.30 -11.70 -32.62
CA LYS A 378 66.47 -11.63 -31.69
C LYS A 378 66.52 -10.71 -30.43
N PRO A 379 67.34 -11.12 -29.42
CA PRO A 379 67.26 -10.65 -28.02
C PRO A 379 68.40 -9.70 -27.61
N GLY A 380 68.22 -9.06 -26.45
CA GLY A 380 69.23 -8.32 -25.67
C GLY A 380 68.53 -7.20 -24.90
N GLY A 381 68.72 -6.95 -23.62
CA GLY A 381 69.59 -7.44 -22.56
C GLY A 381 69.24 -6.58 -21.32
N SER A 382 69.58 -7.07 -20.12
CA SER A 382 70.15 -6.31 -18.98
C SER A 382 69.72 -4.84 -18.79
N ASP A 383 69.12 -4.43 -17.67
CA ASP A 383 69.62 -4.54 -16.29
C ASP A 383 68.52 -4.63 -15.22
#